data_AF-A0AAV5Q7M5-F1
#
_entry.id   AF-A0AAV5Q7M5-F1
#
_cell.length_a   1.000
_cell.length_b   1.000
_cell.length_c   1.000
_cell.angle_alpha   90.00
_cell.angle_beta   90.00
_cell.angle_gamma   90.00
#
_symmetry.space_group_name_H-M   'P 1'
#
loop_
_entity.id
_entity.type
_entity.pdbx_description
1 polymer ?
#
loop_
_entity_poly.entity_id
_entity_poly.type
_entity_poly.pdbx_seq_one_letter_code
_entity_poly.pdbx_strand_id
1 'polypeptide(L)'
;MVSHSYERWMSEIPNKINLSKISIPGTHNSACHFKISAPAVRCQGTSLEEQLVNGVRFLDISVSKDFMARGSSVDELIVVNGKLPVKLSGSYKLRTALDVVYNFLENHPSETVLVAIKQEGTLLNWDYDNDELAKVLFERYIGRNRMKWYISSIIPSLKSSRGKIVLVRRFPVNPDGKYRHFGIPSIWNFNDGVYENSSCCIQNYSVIKNEADINVKIDLIKTMFEKSKEYHQENQHPKFFLNFCTGANVFNRSCWPSNVDDKIRKNMIHEYYHNRCGIVVFDFAEKDRWNLVRRLVDVNYC
;
A
#
# COMPACT_ATOMS: atom_id res chain seq x y z
N MET A 1 8.52 -5.56 27.75
CA MET A 1 8.11 -5.80 26.35
C MET A 1 6.59 -5.94 26.40
N VAL A 2 5.85 -4.97 25.86
CA VAL A 2 4.38 -5.05 25.85
C VAL A 2 4.01 -6.14 24.85
N SER A 3 3.38 -7.22 25.30
CA SER A 3 2.96 -8.34 24.46
C SER A 3 1.60 -8.03 23.83
N HIS A 4 1.56 -7.16 22.82
CA HIS A 4 0.35 -7.01 22.00
C HIS A 4 0.34 -8.05 20.88
N SER A 5 -0.86 -8.45 20.46
CA SER A 5 -1.02 -9.38 19.33
C SER A 5 -0.91 -8.62 18.00
N TYR A 6 0.01 -9.01 17.13
CA TYR A 6 0.21 -8.36 15.82
C TYR A 6 -0.99 -8.53 14.86
N GLU A 7 -1.89 -9.48 15.08
CA GLU A 7 -3.15 -9.57 14.32
C GLU A 7 -4.20 -8.54 14.77
N ARG A 8 -4.05 -7.94 15.96
CA ARG A 8 -5.04 -7.02 16.58
C ARG A 8 -4.42 -5.76 17.16
N TRP A 9 -3.25 -5.35 16.66
CA TRP A 9 -2.48 -4.29 17.31
C TRP A 9 -3.26 -2.97 17.37
N MET A 10 -4.04 -2.61 16.35
CA MET A 10 -4.78 -1.34 16.40
C MET A 10 -5.84 -1.29 17.52
N SER A 11 -6.22 -2.41 18.14
CA SER A 11 -7.19 -2.48 19.23
C SER A 11 -6.80 -1.63 20.45
N GLU A 12 -5.52 -1.49 20.74
CA GLU A 12 -4.99 -0.74 21.89
C GLU A 12 -4.85 0.76 21.60
N ILE A 13 -4.93 1.17 20.33
CA ILE A 13 -4.80 2.58 19.93
C ILE A 13 -6.11 3.34 20.20
N PRO A 14 -6.09 4.52 20.85
CA PRO A 14 -7.31 5.27 21.12
C PRO A 14 -8.11 5.65 19.87
N ASN A 15 -9.42 5.49 19.93
CA ASN A 15 -10.37 5.77 18.84
C ASN A 15 -10.24 7.17 18.20
N LYS A 16 -9.82 8.18 18.98
CA LYS A 16 -9.69 9.57 18.52
C LYS A 16 -8.46 9.83 17.63
N ILE A 17 -7.49 8.91 17.61
CA ILE A 17 -6.25 9.09 16.84
C ILE A 17 -6.59 9.10 15.35
N ASN A 18 -6.09 10.11 14.61
CA ASN A 18 -6.21 10.16 13.17
C ASN A 18 -5.30 9.09 12.54
N LEU A 19 -5.75 8.41 11.48
CA LEU A 19 -4.92 7.40 10.81
C LEU A 19 -3.58 7.96 10.33
N SER A 20 -3.51 9.26 10.03
CA SER A 20 -2.26 9.92 9.64
C SER A 20 -1.20 9.95 10.76
N LYS A 21 -1.59 9.73 12.01
CA LYS A 21 -0.71 9.75 13.19
C LYS A 21 -0.34 8.35 13.67
N ILE A 22 -0.67 7.31 12.91
CA ILE A 22 -0.33 5.92 13.24
C ILE A 22 0.82 5.49 12.32
N SER A 23 1.85 4.87 12.89
CA SER A 23 2.90 4.19 12.12
C SER A 23 2.33 2.87 11.58
N ILE A 24 2.11 2.79 10.26
CA ILE A 24 1.39 1.69 9.62
C ILE A 24 2.33 0.90 8.72
N PRO A 25 2.59 -0.39 8.99
CA PRO A 25 3.31 -1.24 8.06
C PRO A 25 2.47 -1.55 6.82
N GLY A 26 3.10 -1.46 5.66
CA GLY A 26 2.50 -1.74 4.37
C GLY A 26 3.34 -2.67 3.51
N THR A 27 2.73 -3.25 2.48
CA THR A 27 3.42 -4.08 1.48
C THR A 27 3.22 -3.53 0.09
N HIS A 28 4.30 -3.50 -0.68
CA HIS A 28 4.28 -3.07 -2.08
C HIS A 28 3.79 -4.23 -2.94
N ASN A 29 2.90 -3.93 -3.89
CA ASN A 29 2.34 -4.91 -4.81
C ASN A 29 1.90 -6.19 -4.05
N SER A 30 1.10 -6.02 -2.99
CA SER A 30 0.90 -6.98 -1.90
C SER A 30 0.53 -8.39 -2.33
N ALA A 31 -0.20 -8.53 -3.44
CA ALA A 31 -0.63 -9.82 -3.98
C ALA A 31 0.42 -10.49 -4.91
N CYS A 32 1.59 -9.90 -5.12
CA CYS A 32 2.67 -10.43 -5.97
C CYS A 32 3.56 -11.43 -5.21
N HIS A 33 2.96 -12.49 -4.67
CA HIS A 33 3.63 -13.53 -3.89
C HIS A 33 3.73 -14.89 -4.61
N PHE A 34 3.08 -15.04 -5.78
CA PHE A 34 3.01 -16.30 -6.49
C PHE A 34 4.38 -16.74 -6.99
N LYS A 35 4.81 -17.96 -6.61
CA LYS A 35 6.14 -18.51 -6.90
C LYS A 35 6.48 -18.64 -8.39
N ILE A 36 5.47 -18.62 -9.26
CA ILE A 36 5.61 -18.78 -10.73
C ILE A 36 5.85 -17.41 -11.42
N SER A 37 5.92 -16.29 -10.70
CA SER A 37 6.33 -15.00 -11.26
C SER A 37 7.85 -14.93 -11.47
N ALA A 38 8.31 -14.20 -12.49
CA ALA A 38 9.74 -13.98 -12.69
C ALA A 38 10.38 -13.33 -11.45
N PRO A 39 11.58 -13.76 -11.00
CA PRO A 39 12.21 -13.22 -9.78
C PRO A 39 12.35 -11.70 -9.77
N ALA A 40 12.57 -11.10 -10.95
CA ALA A 40 12.71 -9.65 -11.13
C ALA A 40 11.43 -8.84 -10.85
N VAL A 41 10.27 -9.49 -10.74
CA VAL A 41 8.96 -8.85 -10.49
C VAL A 41 8.25 -9.39 -9.25
N ARG A 42 8.92 -10.24 -8.46
CA ARG A 42 8.38 -10.75 -7.20
C ARG A 42 8.61 -9.73 -6.10
N CYS A 43 7.53 -9.33 -5.43
CA CYS A 43 7.56 -8.31 -4.38
C CYS A 43 7.35 -8.92 -2.99
N GLN A 44 6.66 -10.05 -2.86
CA GLN A 44 6.36 -10.66 -1.57
C GLN A 44 6.67 -12.17 -1.56
N GLY A 45 6.94 -12.70 -0.36
CA GLY A 45 7.12 -14.14 -0.15
C GLY A 45 5.85 -14.89 0.25
N THR A 46 4.82 -14.15 0.71
CA THR A 46 3.68 -14.71 1.46
C THR A 46 2.33 -14.12 1.06
N SER A 47 1.24 -14.80 1.43
CA SER A 47 -0.13 -14.42 1.07
C SER A 47 -0.62 -13.15 1.79
N LEU A 48 -1.78 -12.62 1.37
CA LEU A 48 -2.37 -11.44 2.01
C LEU A 48 -2.82 -11.74 3.45
N GLU A 49 -3.33 -12.95 3.69
CA GLU A 49 -3.72 -13.44 5.03
C GLU A 49 -2.53 -13.36 5.98
N GLU A 50 -1.39 -13.94 5.58
CA GLU A 50 -0.16 -13.95 6.36
C GLU A 50 0.39 -12.55 6.63
N GLN A 51 0.29 -11.64 5.64
CA GLN A 51 0.64 -10.23 5.82
C GLN A 51 -0.21 -9.58 6.91
N LEU A 52 -1.54 -9.76 6.85
CA LEU A 52 -2.47 -9.14 7.78
C LEU A 52 -2.29 -9.67 9.22
N VAL A 53 -2.17 -10.98 9.43
CA VAL A 53 -1.99 -11.54 10.79
C VAL A 53 -0.66 -11.18 11.43
N ASN A 54 0.34 -10.77 10.63
CA ASN A 54 1.66 -10.32 11.12
C ASN A 54 1.81 -8.80 11.25
N GLY A 55 0.72 -8.04 11.11
CA GLY A 55 0.68 -6.60 11.44
C GLY A 55 0.60 -5.64 10.27
N VAL A 56 0.66 -6.12 9.03
CA VAL A 56 0.46 -5.27 7.84
C VAL A 56 -0.97 -4.72 7.84
N ARG A 57 -1.12 -3.40 7.61
CA ARG A 57 -2.44 -2.73 7.51
C ARG A 57 -2.54 -1.79 6.32
N PHE A 58 -1.52 -1.72 5.48
CA PHE A 58 -1.57 -1.05 4.18
C PHE A 58 -1.23 -2.03 3.05
N LEU A 59 -2.13 -2.18 2.09
CA LEU A 59 -1.95 -3.07 0.94
C LEU A 59 -1.91 -2.25 -0.34
N ASP A 60 -0.80 -2.31 -1.07
CA ASP A 60 -0.67 -1.70 -2.39
C ASP A 60 -1.06 -2.70 -3.49
N ILE A 61 -2.20 -2.47 -4.13
CA ILE A 61 -2.80 -3.38 -5.12
C ILE A 61 -2.93 -2.65 -6.45
N SER A 62 -2.09 -3.05 -7.40
CA SER A 62 -2.14 -2.59 -8.78
C SER A 62 -3.15 -3.42 -9.58
N VAL A 63 -4.07 -2.76 -10.27
CA VAL A 63 -5.19 -3.40 -10.98
C VAL A 63 -5.24 -3.01 -12.45
N SER A 64 -5.74 -3.92 -13.28
CA SER A 64 -6.11 -3.65 -14.67
C SER A 64 -7.41 -4.36 -15.05
N LYS A 65 -7.95 -4.01 -16.22
CA LYS A 65 -9.02 -4.80 -16.85
C LYS A 65 -8.51 -6.22 -17.14
N ASP A 66 -9.39 -7.20 -17.09
CA ASP A 66 -9.01 -8.58 -17.38
C ASP A 66 -8.78 -8.80 -18.88
N PHE A 67 -7.54 -8.54 -19.31
CA PHE A 67 -7.09 -8.78 -20.68
C PHE A 67 -6.85 -10.26 -21.00
N MET A 68 -6.96 -11.17 -20.01
CA MET A 68 -6.84 -12.62 -20.21
C MET A 68 -8.21 -13.28 -20.39
N ALA A 69 -9.30 -12.60 -20.04
CA ALA A 69 -10.65 -13.11 -20.12
C ALA A 69 -11.25 -12.99 -21.54
N ARG A 70 -12.22 -13.85 -21.85
CA ARG A 70 -13.04 -13.78 -23.08
C ARG A 70 -14.49 -13.46 -22.71
N GLY A 71 -15.20 -12.67 -23.52
CA GLY A 71 -16.62 -12.35 -23.29
C GLY A 71 -16.88 -11.36 -22.14
N SER A 72 -18.01 -11.48 -21.43
CA SER A 72 -18.47 -10.52 -20.41
C SER A 72 -17.59 -10.41 -19.15
N SER A 73 -16.59 -11.29 -19.00
CA SER A 73 -15.60 -11.25 -17.91
C SER A 73 -14.47 -10.24 -18.11
N VAL A 74 -14.39 -9.57 -19.27
CA VAL A 74 -13.38 -8.50 -19.55
C VAL A 74 -13.53 -7.30 -18.61
N ASP A 75 -14.75 -7.06 -18.11
CA ASP A 75 -15.05 -5.96 -17.18
C ASP A 75 -14.63 -6.23 -15.73
N GLU A 76 -14.08 -7.42 -15.42
CA GLU A 76 -13.52 -7.69 -14.10
C GLU A 76 -12.13 -7.07 -13.97
N LEU A 77 -11.83 -6.61 -12.75
CA LEU A 77 -10.50 -6.17 -12.37
C LEU A 77 -9.65 -7.35 -11.89
N ILE A 78 -8.45 -7.41 -12.45
CA ILE A 78 -7.41 -8.36 -12.06
C ILE A 78 -6.25 -7.62 -11.40
N VAL A 79 -5.54 -8.30 -10.52
CA VAL A 79 -4.32 -7.78 -9.91
C VAL A 79 -3.14 -8.05 -10.83
N VAL A 80 -2.32 -7.03 -11.04
CA VAL A 80 -1.18 -7.03 -11.96
C VAL A 80 0.06 -6.47 -11.27
N ASN A 81 1.24 -6.71 -11.84
CA ASN A 81 2.46 -5.97 -11.52
C ASN A 81 2.96 -5.31 -12.81
N GLY A 82 2.75 -3.99 -12.93
CA GLY A 82 2.91 -3.28 -14.20
C GLY A 82 2.02 -3.89 -15.28
N LYS A 83 2.63 -4.29 -16.40
CA LYS A 83 1.92 -4.90 -17.54
C LYS A 83 1.73 -6.41 -17.45
N LEU A 84 2.19 -7.05 -16.38
CA LEU A 84 2.18 -8.51 -16.24
C LEU A 84 1.14 -8.97 -15.22
N PRO A 85 0.44 -10.09 -15.45
CA PRO A 85 -0.42 -10.68 -14.43
C PRO A 85 0.44 -11.22 -13.28
N VAL A 86 -0.07 -11.11 -12.04
CA VAL A 86 0.67 -11.60 -10.85
C VAL A 86 0.75 -13.13 -10.77
N LYS A 87 -0.11 -13.84 -11.52
CA LYS A 87 -0.21 -15.29 -11.57
C LYS A 87 -0.26 -15.76 -13.02
N LEU A 88 0.72 -16.56 -13.43
CA LEU A 88 0.82 -17.04 -14.83
C LEU A 88 -0.20 -18.14 -15.16
N SER A 89 -0.71 -18.88 -14.17
CA SER A 89 -1.72 -19.94 -14.38
C SER A 89 -3.16 -19.42 -14.45
N GLY A 90 -3.36 -18.10 -14.50
CA GLY A 90 -4.68 -17.47 -14.64
C GLY A 90 -4.81 -16.19 -13.82
N SER A 91 -5.79 -15.36 -14.17
CA SER A 91 -6.04 -14.07 -13.55
C SER A 91 -6.32 -14.18 -12.05
N TYR A 92 -5.52 -13.49 -11.22
CA TYR A 92 -5.86 -13.27 -9.81
C TYR A 92 -6.81 -12.07 -9.71
N LYS A 93 -8.07 -12.33 -9.36
CA LYS A 93 -9.13 -11.31 -9.36
C LYS A 93 -8.99 -10.37 -8.15
N LEU A 94 -9.33 -9.09 -8.34
CA LEU A 94 -9.41 -8.14 -7.24
C LEU A 94 -10.41 -8.59 -6.16
N ARG A 95 -11.52 -9.23 -6.57
CA ARG A 95 -12.53 -9.76 -5.63
C ARG A 95 -11.90 -10.73 -4.64
N THR A 96 -11.08 -11.67 -5.11
CA THR A 96 -10.37 -12.63 -4.27
C THR A 96 -9.46 -11.93 -3.25
N ALA A 97 -8.73 -10.88 -3.66
CA ALA A 97 -7.91 -10.11 -2.73
C ALA A 97 -8.74 -9.38 -1.67
N LEU A 98 -9.90 -8.81 -2.06
CA LEU A 98 -10.80 -8.12 -1.14
C LEU A 98 -11.51 -9.08 -0.17
N ASP A 99 -11.85 -10.29 -0.60
CA ASP A 99 -12.47 -11.31 0.25
C ASP A 99 -11.55 -11.68 1.44
N VAL A 100 -10.24 -11.74 1.20
CA VAL A 100 -9.23 -11.90 2.27
C VAL A 100 -9.31 -10.77 3.29
N VAL A 101 -9.39 -9.53 2.82
CA VAL A 101 -9.45 -8.35 3.69
C VAL A 101 -10.77 -8.30 4.45
N TYR A 102 -11.89 -8.64 3.82
CA TYR A 102 -13.19 -8.73 4.50
C TYR A 102 -13.17 -9.78 5.61
N ASN A 103 -12.69 -10.99 5.32
CA ASN A 103 -12.59 -12.05 6.31
C ASN A 103 -11.68 -11.64 7.48
N PHE A 104 -10.55 -10.98 7.19
CA PHE A 104 -9.67 -10.46 8.23
C PHE A 104 -10.38 -9.45 9.12
N LEU A 105 -11.07 -8.45 8.55
CA LEU A 105 -11.77 -7.41 9.31
C LEU A 105 -13.00 -7.92 10.08
N GLU A 106 -13.66 -8.97 9.59
CA GLU A 106 -14.75 -9.65 10.31
C GLU A 106 -14.24 -10.35 11.56
N ASN A 107 -13.08 -11.01 11.48
CA ASN A 107 -12.45 -11.67 12.63
C ASN A 107 -11.71 -10.70 13.57
N HIS A 108 -11.39 -9.49 13.08
CA HIS A 108 -10.62 -8.47 13.78
C HIS A 108 -11.29 -7.09 13.66
N PRO A 109 -12.50 -6.87 14.23
CA PRO A 109 -13.28 -5.65 14.02
C PRO A 109 -12.65 -4.39 14.62
N SER A 110 -11.64 -4.54 15.48
CA SER A 110 -10.83 -3.42 15.93
C SER A 110 -9.97 -2.85 14.81
N GLU A 111 -9.55 -3.66 13.84
CA GLU A 111 -8.57 -3.24 12.86
C GLU A 111 -9.20 -2.44 11.71
N THR A 112 -8.37 -1.77 10.94
CA THR A 112 -8.72 -1.22 9.64
C THR A 112 -7.62 -1.55 8.65
N VAL A 113 -7.97 -1.77 7.39
CA VAL A 113 -6.98 -2.00 6.33
C VAL A 113 -7.09 -0.89 5.30
N LEU A 114 -5.99 -0.19 5.06
CA LEU A 114 -5.85 0.76 3.98
C LEU A 114 -5.53 -0.03 2.72
N VAL A 115 -6.38 0.05 1.70
CA VAL A 115 -6.14 -0.58 0.40
C VAL A 115 -5.87 0.52 -0.59
N ALA A 116 -4.62 0.61 -1.03
CA ALA A 116 -4.21 1.47 -2.13
C ALA A 116 -4.51 0.76 -3.45
N ILE A 117 -5.44 1.33 -4.23
CA ILE A 117 -5.73 0.83 -5.57
C ILE A 117 -5.01 1.72 -6.57
N LYS A 118 -4.11 1.09 -7.34
CA LYS A 118 -3.37 1.73 -8.45
C LYS A 118 -3.90 1.23 -9.78
N GLN A 119 -4.20 2.16 -10.68
CA GLN A 119 -4.56 1.83 -12.06
C GLN A 119 -3.30 1.55 -12.87
N GLU A 120 -3.23 0.38 -13.50
CA GLU A 120 -2.19 0.04 -14.47
C GLU A 120 -2.76 0.01 -15.89
N GLY A 121 -2.01 0.62 -16.81
CA GLY A 121 -2.28 0.53 -18.25
C GLY A 121 -1.72 -0.79 -18.80
N THR A 122 -2.62 -1.65 -19.27
CA THR A 122 -2.25 -2.92 -19.93
C THR A 122 -2.60 -2.87 -21.42
N LEU A 123 -3.04 -3.98 -22.01
CA LEU A 123 -3.45 -4.04 -23.41
C LEU A 123 -4.81 -3.37 -23.68
N LEU A 124 -5.61 -3.17 -22.63
CA LEU A 124 -6.94 -2.57 -22.72
C LEU A 124 -6.88 -1.09 -22.28
N ASN A 125 -7.47 -0.22 -23.09
CA ASN A 125 -7.55 1.21 -22.80
C ASN A 125 -8.60 1.50 -21.73
N TRP A 126 -8.32 2.55 -20.95
CA TRP A 126 -9.24 3.11 -19.97
C TRP A 126 -9.85 4.39 -20.52
N ASP A 127 -11.14 4.61 -20.21
CA ASP A 127 -11.78 5.91 -20.39
C ASP A 127 -11.54 6.77 -19.14
N TYR A 128 -10.50 7.60 -19.23
CA TYR A 128 -10.10 8.50 -18.15
C TYR A 128 -11.04 9.70 -18.01
N ASP A 129 -11.64 10.18 -19.10
CA ASP A 129 -12.51 11.36 -19.09
C ASP A 129 -13.81 11.11 -18.33
N ASN A 130 -14.26 9.83 -18.29
CA ASN A 130 -15.47 9.39 -17.61
C ASN A 130 -15.22 8.61 -16.30
N ASP A 131 -14.03 8.71 -15.71
CA ASP A 131 -13.67 8.06 -14.44
C ASP A 131 -13.95 6.55 -14.42
N GLU A 132 -13.67 5.84 -15.53
CA GLU A 132 -14.12 4.46 -15.73
C GLU A 132 -13.72 3.52 -14.58
N LEU A 133 -12.47 3.59 -14.11
CA LEU A 133 -12.03 2.75 -12.99
C LEU A 133 -12.81 3.07 -11.69
N ALA A 134 -13.06 4.34 -11.40
CA ALA A 134 -13.82 4.73 -10.20
C ALA A 134 -15.25 4.17 -10.26
N LYS A 135 -15.88 4.27 -11.44
CA LYS A 135 -17.21 3.71 -11.71
C LYS A 135 -17.22 2.19 -11.51
N VAL A 136 -16.29 1.48 -12.14
CA VAL A 136 -16.18 0.01 -12.03
C VAL A 136 -15.94 -0.42 -10.58
N LEU A 137 -15.01 0.23 -9.86
CA LEU A 137 -14.75 -0.05 -8.45
C LEU A 137 -16.00 0.15 -7.60
N PHE A 138 -16.71 1.26 -7.78
CA PHE A 138 -17.92 1.55 -7.03
C PHE A 138 -19.02 0.54 -7.33
N GLU A 139 -19.37 0.35 -8.59
CA GLU A 139 -20.54 -0.45 -8.99
C GLU A 139 -20.34 -1.95 -8.73
N ARG A 140 -19.12 -2.48 -8.93
CA ARG A 140 -18.87 -3.94 -8.90
C ARG A 140 -18.22 -4.45 -7.62
N TYR A 141 -17.52 -3.61 -6.86
CA TYR A 141 -16.72 -4.05 -5.72
C TYR A 141 -17.15 -3.43 -4.39
N ILE A 142 -17.55 -2.15 -4.40
CA ILE A 142 -17.79 -1.38 -3.17
C ILE A 142 -19.28 -1.23 -2.88
N GLY A 143 -20.12 -0.97 -3.88
CA GLY A 143 -21.51 -0.52 -3.71
C GLY A 143 -22.36 -1.45 -2.85
N ARG A 144 -22.29 -2.77 -3.09
CA ARG A 144 -23.01 -3.77 -2.29
C ARG A 144 -22.51 -3.88 -0.84
N ASN A 145 -21.26 -3.52 -0.58
CA ASN A 145 -20.60 -3.59 0.72
C ASN A 145 -20.25 -2.20 1.26
N ARG A 146 -21.01 -1.15 0.88
CA ARG A 146 -20.64 0.26 1.10
C ARG A 146 -20.29 0.60 2.55
N MET A 147 -20.92 -0.06 3.53
CA MET A 147 -20.68 0.14 4.96
C MET A 147 -19.34 -0.43 5.44
N LYS A 148 -18.79 -1.42 4.73
CA LYS A 148 -17.45 -1.98 4.97
C LYS A 148 -16.32 -1.11 4.38
N TRP A 149 -16.65 0.04 3.77
CA TRP A 149 -15.68 0.93 3.16
C TRP A 149 -15.75 2.36 3.68
N TYR A 150 -14.58 2.95 3.86
CA TYR A 150 -14.40 4.39 3.94
C TYR A 150 -13.85 4.89 2.59
N ILE A 151 -14.66 5.66 1.86
CA ILE A 151 -14.36 6.15 0.50
C ILE A 151 -14.35 7.68 0.40
N SER A 152 -14.29 8.40 1.52
CA SER A 152 -14.12 9.86 1.50
C SER A 152 -12.67 10.22 1.18
N SER A 153 -12.46 11.39 0.60
CA SER A 153 -11.13 11.94 0.32
C SER A 153 -10.41 12.52 1.56
N ILE A 154 -11.08 12.55 2.73
CA ILE A 154 -10.51 13.08 3.98
C ILE A 154 -9.91 11.94 4.80
N ILE A 155 -8.74 12.14 5.41
CA ILE A 155 -8.11 11.11 6.26
C ILE A 155 -8.91 10.95 7.57
N PRO A 156 -9.46 9.76 7.86
CA PRO A 156 -10.34 9.54 9.01
C PRO A 156 -9.60 9.35 10.34
N SER A 157 -10.36 9.42 11.43
CA SER A 157 -9.95 8.84 12.71
C SER A 157 -10.01 7.31 12.68
N LEU A 158 -9.31 6.68 13.61
CA LEU A 158 -9.36 5.23 13.79
C LEU A 158 -10.80 4.78 14.08
N LYS A 159 -11.55 5.51 14.92
CA LYS A 159 -12.98 5.24 15.20
C LYS A 159 -13.81 5.08 13.93
N SER A 160 -13.63 5.98 12.95
CA SER A 160 -14.40 5.96 11.71
C SER A 160 -14.00 4.84 10.76
N SER A 161 -12.84 4.21 11.01
CA SER A 161 -12.17 3.25 10.11
C SER A 161 -12.22 1.81 10.60
N ARG A 162 -12.38 1.57 11.91
CA ARG A 162 -12.45 0.21 12.47
C ARG A 162 -13.51 -0.65 11.76
N GLY A 163 -13.14 -1.89 11.44
CA GLY A 163 -13.95 -2.84 10.69
C GLY A 163 -14.15 -2.50 9.21
N LYS A 164 -13.41 -1.51 8.67
CA LYS A 164 -13.56 -1.04 7.28
C LYS A 164 -12.25 -1.05 6.52
N ILE A 165 -12.41 -1.18 5.20
CA ILE A 165 -11.38 -0.88 4.22
C ILE A 165 -11.37 0.63 3.97
N VAL A 166 -10.22 1.27 4.12
CA VAL A 166 -10.01 2.68 3.75
C VAL A 166 -9.42 2.72 2.35
N LEU A 167 -10.14 3.32 1.40
CA LEU A 167 -9.67 3.44 0.03
C LEU A 167 -8.61 4.54 -0.08
N VAL A 168 -7.38 4.15 -0.43
CA VAL A 168 -6.32 5.05 -0.87
C VAL A 168 -6.28 5.02 -2.39
N ARG A 169 -6.54 6.15 -3.04
CA ARG A 169 -6.72 6.26 -4.48
C ARG A 169 -5.42 6.64 -5.18
N ARG A 170 -4.87 5.72 -5.97
CA ARG A 170 -3.72 5.94 -6.87
C ARG A 170 -4.13 5.92 -8.34
N PHE A 171 -5.27 6.53 -8.65
CA PHE A 171 -5.80 6.69 -10.01
C PHE A 171 -6.53 8.03 -10.14
N PRO A 172 -6.47 8.70 -11.30
CA PRO A 172 -7.10 10.00 -11.49
C PRO A 172 -8.62 9.91 -11.39
N VAL A 173 -9.24 11.03 -11.02
CA VAL A 173 -10.68 11.26 -11.18
C VAL A 173 -10.88 12.68 -11.70
N ASN A 174 -11.95 12.90 -12.43
CA ASN A 174 -12.35 14.22 -12.89
C ASN A 174 -12.64 15.11 -11.67
N PRO A 175 -11.97 16.28 -11.54
CA PRO A 175 -12.15 17.17 -10.39
C PRO A 175 -13.58 17.73 -10.27
N ASP A 176 -14.30 17.85 -11.39
CA ASP A 176 -15.69 18.31 -11.44
C ASP A 176 -16.67 17.13 -11.54
N GLY A 177 -16.15 15.90 -11.60
CA GLY A 177 -16.92 14.68 -11.77
C GLY A 177 -17.62 14.19 -10.50
N LYS A 178 -18.43 13.15 -10.68
CA LYS A 178 -19.14 12.43 -9.61
C LYS A 178 -18.17 11.83 -8.58
N TYR A 179 -16.98 11.41 -9.01
CA TYR A 179 -16.00 10.70 -8.17
C TYR A 179 -14.89 11.59 -7.62
N ARG A 180 -15.01 12.93 -7.69
CA ARG A 180 -13.99 13.88 -7.21
C ARG A 180 -13.54 13.69 -5.76
N HIS A 181 -14.41 13.17 -4.88
CA HIS A 181 -14.12 12.87 -3.47
C HIS A 181 -13.96 11.37 -3.17
N PHE A 182 -13.79 10.54 -4.21
CA PHE A 182 -13.72 9.10 -4.08
C PHE A 182 -12.32 8.63 -3.63
N GLY A 183 -12.21 8.19 -2.39
CA GLY A 183 -10.97 7.73 -1.77
C GLY A 183 -9.98 8.84 -1.49
N ILE A 184 -9.04 8.56 -0.59
CA ILE A 184 -7.99 9.51 -0.18
C ILE A 184 -6.98 9.63 -1.34
N PRO A 185 -6.80 10.81 -1.95
CA PRO A 185 -5.93 10.95 -3.12
C PRO A 185 -4.47 10.74 -2.74
N SER A 186 -3.80 9.82 -3.44
CA SER A 186 -2.37 9.53 -3.32
C SER A 186 -1.80 9.27 -4.71
N ILE A 187 -1.87 10.30 -5.56
CA ILE A 187 -1.41 10.24 -6.95
C ILE A 187 -0.16 11.10 -7.06
N TRP A 188 0.86 10.56 -7.72
CA TRP A 188 2.09 11.29 -8.01
C TRP A 188 2.55 10.95 -9.42
N ASN A 189 3.26 11.90 -10.02
CA ASN A 189 3.95 11.67 -11.27
C ASN A 189 5.29 10.98 -11.02
N PHE A 190 5.74 10.17 -11.97
CA PHE A 190 7.06 9.53 -11.93
C PHE A 190 8.15 10.59 -12.13
N ASN A 191 8.55 11.32 -11.09
CA ASN A 191 9.81 12.08 -11.07
C ASN A 191 10.45 12.04 -9.68
N ASP A 192 11.73 11.64 -9.67
CA ASP A 192 12.86 11.98 -8.81
C ASP A 192 12.75 11.95 -7.27
N GLY A 193 11.72 11.30 -6.73
CA GLY A 193 11.85 10.61 -5.44
C GLY A 193 10.89 11.04 -4.34
N VAL A 194 10.46 12.30 -4.26
CA VAL A 194 9.47 12.77 -3.26
C VAL A 194 8.39 13.65 -3.89
N TYR A 195 7.12 13.32 -3.64
CA TYR A 195 5.95 14.10 -4.05
C TYR A 195 5.18 14.56 -2.81
N GLU A 196 4.66 15.79 -2.81
CA GLU A 196 3.90 16.32 -1.68
C GLU A 196 2.71 17.19 -2.11
N ASN A 197 1.60 17.01 -1.42
CA ASN A 197 0.42 17.86 -1.47
C ASN A 197 -0.19 18.01 -0.06
N SER A 198 -1.39 18.60 0.04
CA SER A 198 -2.06 18.83 1.33
C SER A 198 -2.41 17.55 2.10
N SER A 199 -2.66 16.44 1.39
CA SER A 199 -3.14 15.18 1.96
C SER A 199 -2.04 14.13 2.13
N CYS A 200 -0.97 14.20 1.34
CA CYS A 200 0.12 13.23 1.43
C CYS A 200 1.50 13.80 1.07
N CYS A 201 2.54 13.27 1.71
CA CYS A 201 3.93 13.32 1.28
C CYS A 201 4.37 11.89 0.96
N ILE A 202 5.01 11.65 -0.18
CA ILE A 202 5.27 10.32 -0.72
C ILE A 202 6.71 10.24 -1.18
N GLN A 203 7.48 9.33 -0.61
CA GLN A 203 8.77 8.91 -1.14
C GLN A 203 8.56 7.65 -1.98
N ASN A 204 8.91 7.66 -3.27
CA ASN A 204 8.86 6.47 -4.13
C ASN A 204 9.97 6.42 -5.20
N TYR A 205 11.22 6.63 -4.78
CA TYR A 205 12.38 6.43 -5.65
C TYR A 205 12.58 4.93 -5.93
N SER A 206 11.97 4.42 -7.02
CA SER A 206 11.79 2.97 -7.26
C SER A 206 12.56 2.45 -8.49
N VAL A 207 13.07 3.34 -9.33
CA VAL A 207 13.89 2.97 -10.50
C VAL A 207 15.36 2.96 -10.08
N ILE A 208 15.91 1.76 -9.83
CA ILE A 208 17.28 1.58 -9.31
C ILE A 208 18.22 1.16 -10.44
N LYS A 209 18.95 2.10 -11.05
CA LYS A 209 19.78 1.80 -12.23
C LYS A 209 21.02 0.98 -11.84
N ASN A 210 21.61 1.28 -10.68
CA ASN A 210 22.84 0.68 -10.17
C ASN A 210 22.85 0.67 -8.63
N GLU A 211 23.91 0.13 -8.01
CA GLU A 211 24.00 0.05 -6.54
C GLU A 211 24.12 1.41 -5.84
N ALA A 212 24.66 2.46 -6.49
CA ALA A 212 24.72 3.78 -5.89
C ALA A 212 23.31 4.38 -5.70
N ASP A 213 22.39 4.09 -6.61
CA ASP A 213 20.98 4.47 -6.49
C ASP A 213 20.30 3.83 -5.26
N ILE A 214 20.78 2.66 -4.81
CA ILE A 214 20.30 2.02 -3.57
C ILE A 214 20.67 2.86 -2.35
N ASN A 215 21.87 3.47 -2.33
CA ASN A 215 22.27 4.36 -1.24
C ASN A 215 21.41 5.63 -1.23
N VAL A 216 21.18 6.24 -2.41
CA VAL A 216 20.25 7.38 -2.55
C VAL A 216 18.85 7.01 -2.04
N LYS A 217 18.36 5.81 -2.39
CA LYS A 217 17.09 5.30 -1.87
C LYS A 217 17.07 5.22 -0.34
N ILE A 218 18.11 4.68 0.27
CA ILE A 218 18.23 4.54 1.73
C ILE A 218 18.23 5.92 2.40
N ASP A 219 18.97 6.88 1.85
CA ASP A 219 19.00 8.24 2.39
C ASP A 219 17.61 8.88 2.32
N LEU A 220 16.93 8.77 1.18
CA LEU A 220 15.55 9.26 1.04
C LEU A 220 14.57 8.56 2.02
N ILE A 221 14.74 7.26 2.28
CA ILE A 221 13.93 6.54 3.28
C ILE A 221 14.12 7.16 4.67
N LYS A 222 15.37 7.42 5.06
CA LYS A 222 15.72 8.02 6.35
C LYS A 222 15.21 9.45 6.48
N THR A 223 15.43 10.27 5.44
CA THR A 223 14.91 11.65 5.38
C THR A 223 13.39 11.69 5.52
N MET A 224 12.68 10.72 4.96
CA MET A 224 11.22 10.68 5.06
C MET A 224 10.73 10.39 6.48
N PHE A 225 11.48 9.65 7.31
CA PHE A 225 11.16 9.49 8.72
C PHE A 225 11.27 10.84 9.46
N GLU A 226 12.42 11.52 9.36
CA GLU A 226 12.59 12.84 9.98
C GLU A 226 11.54 13.84 9.51
N LYS A 227 11.22 13.87 8.21
CA LYS A 227 10.18 14.75 7.68
C LYS A 227 8.80 14.47 8.28
N SER A 228 8.44 13.20 8.49
CA SER A 228 7.17 12.84 9.13
C SER A 228 7.11 13.26 10.61
N LYS A 229 8.25 13.13 11.31
CA LYS A 229 8.42 13.55 12.70
C LYS A 229 8.24 15.05 12.85
N GLU A 230 9.00 15.84 12.09
CA GLU A 230 8.96 17.31 12.09
C GLU A 230 7.54 17.81 11.80
N TYR A 231 6.91 17.28 10.75
CA TYR A 231 5.55 17.69 10.39
C TYR A 231 4.56 17.45 11.53
N HIS A 232 4.62 16.31 12.20
CA HIS A 232 3.69 15.98 13.30
C HIS A 232 4.03 16.66 14.64
N GLN A 233 5.19 17.29 14.77
CA GLN A 233 5.52 18.17 15.89
C GLN A 233 4.94 19.57 15.68
N GLU A 234 5.02 20.08 14.45
CA GLU A 234 4.64 21.46 14.12
C GLU A 234 3.19 21.62 13.67
N ASN A 235 2.57 20.57 13.12
CA ASN A 235 1.27 20.64 12.45
C ASN A 235 0.24 19.67 13.03
N GLN A 236 -1.01 20.13 13.12
CA GLN A 236 -2.14 19.29 13.52
C GLN A 236 -2.99 18.79 12.34
N HIS A 237 -2.79 19.35 11.14
CA HIS A 237 -3.53 18.93 9.95
C HIS A 237 -3.18 17.49 9.57
N PRO A 238 -4.16 16.60 9.32
CA PRO A 238 -3.88 15.24 8.87
C PRO A 238 -3.17 15.19 7.52
N LYS A 239 -2.06 14.46 7.44
CA LYS A 239 -1.30 14.22 6.20
C LYS A 239 -0.66 12.84 6.26
N PHE A 240 -0.85 12.02 5.23
CA PHE A 240 -0.17 10.73 5.14
C PHE A 240 1.27 10.89 4.66
N PHE A 241 2.21 10.25 5.35
CA PHE A 241 3.57 10.06 4.88
C PHE A 241 3.69 8.64 4.35
N LEU A 242 3.90 8.46 3.04
CA LEU A 242 4.09 7.15 2.42
C LEU A 242 5.57 6.99 2.09
N ASN A 243 6.24 6.05 2.75
CA ASN A 243 7.67 5.79 2.58
C ASN A 243 7.87 4.41 1.95
N PHE A 244 8.03 4.37 0.63
CA PHE A 244 8.27 3.10 -0.06
C PHE A 244 9.72 2.67 0.17
N CYS A 245 9.93 1.56 0.85
CA CYS A 245 11.23 0.91 1.03
C CYS A 245 11.49 -0.11 -0.07
N THR A 246 11.10 0.21 -1.31
CA THR A 246 11.13 -0.70 -2.45
C THR A 246 11.76 -0.05 -3.67
N GLY A 247 12.28 -0.88 -4.57
CA GLY A 247 12.90 -0.43 -5.82
C GLY A 247 13.46 -1.61 -6.59
N ALA A 248 13.58 -1.46 -7.90
CA ALA A 248 14.03 -2.53 -8.77
C ALA A 248 14.63 -2.04 -10.08
N ASN A 249 15.39 -2.92 -10.72
CA ASN A 249 15.68 -2.88 -12.14
C ASN A 249 15.74 -4.30 -12.68
N VAL A 250 14.84 -4.59 -13.63
CA VAL A 250 14.67 -5.93 -14.18
C VAL A 250 15.91 -6.43 -14.95
N PHE A 251 16.68 -5.51 -15.53
CA PHE A 251 17.85 -5.82 -16.36
C PHE A 251 19.16 -5.90 -15.56
N ASN A 252 19.19 -5.35 -14.34
CA ASN A 252 20.36 -5.39 -13.48
C ASN A 252 20.11 -6.29 -12.27
N ARG A 253 20.74 -7.48 -12.27
CA ARG A 253 20.58 -8.48 -11.21
C ARG A 253 20.94 -7.95 -9.82
N SER A 254 21.96 -7.11 -9.68
CA SER A 254 22.31 -6.54 -8.36
C SER A 254 21.25 -5.59 -7.82
N CYS A 255 20.35 -5.13 -8.68
CA CYS A 255 19.25 -4.21 -8.39
C CYS A 255 17.88 -4.90 -8.47
N TRP A 256 17.82 -6.23 -8.43
CA TRP A 256 16.55 -6.95 -8.26
C TRP A 256 15.92 -6.65 -6.90
N PRO A 257 14.58 -6.74 -6.76
CA PRO A 257 13.87 -6.38 -5.53
C PRO A 257 14.47 -6.99 -4.27
N SER A 258 14.85 -8.27 -4.31
CA SER A 258 15.43 -8.97 -3.16
C SER A 258 16.77 -8.38 -2.70
N ASN A 259 17.60 -7.95 -3.65
CA ASN A 259 18.92 -7.39 -3.37
C ASN A 259 18.81 -5.96 -2.84
N VAL A 260 17.86 -5.18 -3.36
CA VAL A 260 17.53 -3.85 -2.84
C VAL A 260 17.03 -3.94 -1.40
N ASP A 261 16.08 -4.84 -1.12
CA ASP A 261 15.57 -5.09 0.23
C ASP A 261 16.68 -5.56 1.21
N ASP A 262 17.56 -6.47 0.78
CA ASP A 262 18.70 -6.91 1.61
C ASP A 262 19.63 -5.75 1.99
N LYS A 263 19.90 -4.83 1.06
CA LYS A 263 20.73 -3.64 1.32
C LYS A 263 20.03 -2.65 2.25
N ILE A 264 18.72 -2.45 2.09
CA ILE A 264 17.92 -1.61 2.99
C ILE A 264 17.95 -2.16 4.42
N ARG A 265 17.76 -3.47 4.60
CA ARG A 265 17.84 -4.14 5.93
C ARG A 265 19.21 -4.02 6.57
N LYS A 266 20.28 -4.23 5.80
CA LYS A 266 21.67 -4.05 6.26
C LYS A 266 21.98 -2.63 6.71
N ASN A 267 21.24 -1.64 6.23
CA ASN A 267 21.37 -0.24 6.63
C ASN A 267 20.48 0.16 7.81
N MET A 268 19.86 -0.82 8.48
CA MET A 268 19.19 -0.67 9.78
C MET A 268 18.17 0.48 9.83
N ILE A 269 17.36 0.65 8.78
CA ILE A 269 16.37 1.74 8.69
C ILE A 269 15.38 1.79 9.87
N HIS A 270 15.22 0.68 10.61
CA HIS A 270 14.37 0.61 11.80
C HIS A 270 14.91 1.40 13.00
N GLU A 271 16.20 1.75 13.01
CA GLU A 271 16.78 2.65 14.03
C GLU A 271 16.25 4.08 13.93
N TYR A 272 15.70 4.45 12.77
CA TYR A 272 15.06 5.75 12.52
C TYR A 272 13.56 5.71 12.82
N TYR A 273 13.00 4.58 13.25
CA TYR A 273 11.59 4.51 13.59
C TYR A 273 11.30 5.32 14.85
N HIS A 274 10.20 6.06 14.80
CA HIS A 274 9.64 6.83 15.90
C HIS A 274 8.11 6.70 15.87
N ASN A 275 7.43 7.19 16.90
CA ASN A 275 5.98 7.31 16.84
C ASN A 275 5.61 8.25 15.69
N ARG A 276 4.62 7.88 14.86
CA ARG A 276 4.15 8.64 13.68
C ARG A 276 5.12 8.65 12.48
N CYS A 277 5.78 7.52 12.18
CA CYS A 277 6.56 7.30 10.95
C CYS A 277 5.74 7.41 9.65
N GLY A 278 4.40 7.41 9.75
CA GLY A 278 3.51 7.25 8.61
C GLY A 278 3.38 5.81 8.14
N ILE A 279 3.04 5.64 6.87
CA ILE A 279 2.89 4.36 6.19
C ILE A 279 4.24 3.96 5.58
N VAL A 280 4.80 2.84 6.01
CA VAL A 280 6.10 2.35 5.49
C VAL A 280 5.87 1.07 4.70
N VAL A 281 6.23 1.09 3.42
CA VAL A 281 5.83 0.04 2.47
C VAL A 281 7.05 -0.81 2.11
N PHE A 282 6.98 -2.13 2.31
CA PHE A 282 8.10 -3.05 2.12
C PHE A 282 7.88 -4.03 0.96
N ASP A 283 8.97 -4.46 0.32
CA ASP A 283 9.07 -5.75 -0.35
C ASP A 283 9.54 -6.80 0.66
N PHE A 284 9.14 -8.06 0.49
CA PHE A 284 9.51 -9.19 1.35
C PHE A 284 9.32 -8.90 2.85
N ALA A 285 8.16 -8.35 3.20
CA ALA A 285 7.85 -7.95 4.58
C ALA A 285 8.01 -9.10 5.59
N GLU A 286 7.87 -10.35 5.14
CA GLU A 286 7.99 -11.55 5.96
C GLU A 286 9.43 -11.88 6.41
N LYS A 287 10.46 -11.34 5.76
CA LYS A 287 11.86 -11.62 6.11
C LYS A 287 12.18 -11.27 7.56
N ASP A 288 13.15 -11.99 8.11
CA ASP A 288 13.61 -11.87 9.49
C ASP A 288 12.47 -12.05 10.52
N ARG A 289 11.48 -12.91 10.19
CA ARG A 289 10.27 -13.13 10.99
C ARG A 289 9.49 -11.83 11.21
N TRP A 290 9.26 -11.08 10.13
CA TRP A 290 8.51 -9.81 10.15
C TRP A 290 9.14 -8.71 11.01
N ASN A 291 10.47 -8.71 11.17
CA ASN A 291 11.15 -7.81 12.11
C ASN A 291 10.84 -6.32 11.89
N LEU A 292 10.99 -5.84 10.65
CA LEU A 292 10.72 -4.44 10.30
C LEU A 292 9.24 -4.07 10.53
N VAL A 293 8.32 -4.96 10.16
CA VAL A 293 6.88 -4.76 10.36
C VAL A 293 6.55 -4.64 11.85
N ARG A 294 7.01 -5.59 12.66
CA ARG A 294 6.73 -5.65 14.09
C ARG A 294 7.33 -4.48 14.85
N ARG A 295 8.58 -4.12 14.58
CA ARG A 295 9.21 -2.92 15.16
C ARG A 295 8.45 -1.63 14.83
N LEU A 296 7.92 -1.52 13.62
CA LEU A 296 7.12 -0.36 13.22
C LEU A 296 5.74 -0.33 13.89
N VAL A 297 5.15 -1.49 14.18
CA VAL A 297 3.95 -1.57 15.03
C VAL A 297 4.29 -1.11 16.45
N ASP A 298 5.38 -1.59 17.02
CA ASP A 298 5.78 -1.35 18.41
C ASP A 298 5.95 0.15 18.72
N VAL A 299 6.45 0.96 17.78
CA VAL A 299 6.63 2.41 18.01
C VAL A 299 5.33 3.20 18.18
N ASN A 300 4.15 2.60 17.94
CA ASN A 300 2.87 3.22 18.26
C ASN A 300 2.56 3.25 19.77
N TYR A 301 3.31 2.49 20.59
CA TYR A 301 3.12 2.38 22.04
C TYR A 301 4.26 2.99 22.85
N CYS A 302 5.22 3.62 22.16
CA CYS A 302 6.33 4.35 22.74
C CYS A 302 6.03 5.85 22.88
#